data_AF-A0A8G0LLU0-F1
#
_entry.id   AF-A0A8G0LLU0-F1
#
_cell.length_a   1.000
_cell.length_b   1.000
_cell.length_c   1.000
_cell.angle_alpha   90.00
_cell.angle_beta   90.00
_cell.angle_gamma   90.00
#
_symmetry.space_group_name_H-M   'P 1'
#
loop_
_entity.id
_entity.type
_entity.pdbx_description
1 polymer ?
#
loop_
_entity_poly.entity_id
_entity_poly.type
_entity_poly.pdbx_seq_one_letter_code
_entity_poly.pdbx_strand_id
1 'polypeptide(L)'
;MEEFPPAFRAAAAILEDRDRPLRDRKALSIRSAAAQFKTSPSAVQRAISSLMKPAGSDYRDPRAIRRPRSLSNDEDEALVAYVM
;
A
#
# COMPACT_ATOMS: atom_id res chain seq x y z
N MET A 1 2.38 18.80 -9.23
CA MET A 1 1.32 17.83 -8.89
C MET A 1 1.82 16.47 -9.33
N GLU A 2 2.24 15.62 -8.40
CA GLU A 2 2.64 14.25 -8.75
C GLU A 2 1.41 13.51 -9.25
N GLU A 3 1.38 13.16 -10.53
CA GLU A 3 0.31 12.37 -11.10
C GLU A 3 0.43 10.94 -10.59
N PHE A 4 -0.50 10.54 -9.72
CA PHE A 4 -0.50 9.18 -9.18
C PHE A 4 -0.58 8.14 -10.29
N PRO A 5 0.15 7.01 -10.18
CA PRO A 5 0.08 5.96 -11.17
C PRO A 5 -1.36 5.47 -11.38
N PRO A 6 -1.74 5.06 -12.60
CA PRO A 6 -3.11 4.66 -12.92
C PRO A 6 -3.65 3.52 -12.03
N ALA A 7 -2.77 2.64 -11.56
CA ALA A 7 -3.13 1.57 -10.62
C ALA A 7 -3.59 2.09 -9.24
N PHE A 8 -2.96 3.15 -8.72
CA PHE A 8 -3.34 3.77 -7.46
C PHE A 8 -4.64 4.55 -7.59
N ARG A 9 -4.87 5.22 -8.73
CA ARG A 9 -6.14 5.88 -9.04
C ARG A 9 -7.30 4.88 -9.11
N ALA A 10 -7.08 3.75 -9.78
CA ALA A 10 -8.06 2.66 -9.83
C ALA A 10 -8.36 2.07 -8.45
N ALA A 11 -7.33 1.86 -7.63
CA ALA A 11 -7.48 1.34 -6.28
C ALA A 11 -8.25 2.31 -5.37
N ALA A 12 -7.94 3.61 -5.44
CA ALA A 12 -8.66 4.64 -4.69
C ALA A 12 -10.15 4.69 -5.06
N ALA A 13 -10.48 4.64 -6.35
CA ALA A 13 -11.87 4.61 -6.81
C ALA A 13 -12.65 3.39 -6.31
N ILE A 14 -12.00 2.22 -6.22
CA ILE A 14 -12.63 1.02 -5.64
C ILE A 14 -12.88 1.17 -4.15
N LEU A 15 -11.93 1.76 -3.41
CA LEU A 15 -12.07 1.98 -1.97
C LEU A 15 -13.17 3.01 -1.67
N GLU A 16 -13.22 4.10 -2.43
CA GLU A 16 -14.28 5.11 -2.31
C GLU A 16 -15.68 4.53 -2.59
N ASP A 17 -15.80 3.66 -3.61
CA ASP A 17 -17.06 3.01 -3.92
C ASP A 17 -17.49 1.98 -2.86
N ARG A 18 -16.54 1.38 -2.13
CA ARG A 18 -16.84 0.48 -1.00
C ARG A 18 -17.47 1.19 0.19
N ASP A 19 -17.05 2.42 0.46
CA ASP A 19 -17.57 3.20 1.60
C ASP A 19 -18.97 3.77 1.30
N ARG A 20 -19.44 3.67 0.06
CA ARG A 20 -20.77 4.13 -0.35
C ARG A 20 -21.85 3.12 0.03
N PRO A 21 -22.98 3.56 0.61
CA PRO A 21 -24.10 2.65 0.88
C PRO A 21 -24.60 2.02 -0.43
N LEU A 22 -24.74 0.70 -0.46
CA LEU A 22 -25.27 -0.09 -1.59
C LEU A 22 -26.75 0.21 -1.81
N ARG A 23 -27.07 1.41 -2.29
CA ARG A 23 -28.37 1.74 -2.87
C ARG A 23 -28.30 1.37 -4.35
N ASP A 24 -28.71 0.14 -4.64
CA ASP A 24 -28.99 -0.40 -5.99
C ASP A 24 -27.84 -0.37 -7.02
N ARG A 25 -26.59 -0.20 -6.59
CA ARG A 25 -25.42 -0.22 -7.49
C ARG A 25 -24.48 -1.35 -7.14
N LYS A 26 -24.01 -2.04 -8.19
CA LYS A 26 -22.99 -3.08 -8.07
C LYS A 26 -21.66 -2.41 -7.78
N ALA A 27 -21.00 -2.82 -6.69
CA ALA A 27 -19.69 -2.31 -6.32
C ALA A 27 -18.68 -2.43 -7.48
N LEU A 28 -17.82 -1.42 -7.63
CA LEU A 28 -16.80 -1.35 -8.66
C LEU A 28 -15.81 -2.50 -8.49
N SER A 29 -15.79 -3.42 -9.46
CA SER A 29 -14.88 -4.56 -9.44
C SER A 29 -13.46 -4.16 -9.82
N ILE A 30 -12.48 -4.94 -9.37
CA ILE A 30 -11.06 -4.77 -9.74
C ILE A 30 -10.89 -4.79 -11.26
N ARG A 31 -11.59 -5.68 -11.97
CA ARG A 31 -11.50 -5.79 -13.43
C ARG A 31 -12.09 -4.58 -14.15
N SER A 32 -13.24 -4.08 -13.70
CA SER A 32 -13.86 -2.90 -14.30
C SER A 32 -13.03 -1.64 -14.06
N ALA A 33 -12.46 -1.46 -12.86
CA ALA A 33 -11.55 -0.35 -12.59
C ALA A 33 -10.26 -0.48 -13.42
N ALA A 34 -9.67 -1.67 -13.51
CA ALA A 34 -8.48 -1.91 -14.33
C ALA A 34 -8.71 -1.50 -15.80
N ALA A 35 -9.87 -1.84 -16.38
CA ALA A 35 -10.24 -1.42 -17.72
C ALA A 35 -10.43 0.10 -17.85
N GLN A 36 -11.11 0.74 -16.89
CA GLN A 36 -11.35 2.19 -16.90
C GLN A 36 -10.04 3.00 -16.81
N PHE A 37 -9.10 2.55 -15.98
CA PHE A 37 -7.84 3.24 -15.71
C PHE A 37 -6.66 2.71 -16.55
N LYS A 38 -6.93 1.88 -17.58
CA LYS A 38 -5.92 1.34 -18.50
C LYS A 38 -4.73 0.69 -17.79
N THR A 39 -5.02 -0.13 -16.78
CA THR A 39 -4.00 -0.81 -15.96
C THR A 39 -4.30 -2.30 -15.82
N SER A 40 -3.36 -3.08 -15.30
CA SER A 40 -3.56 -4.52 -15.10
C SER A 40 -4.32 -4.79 -13.79
N PRO A 41 -5.20 -5.79 -13.74
CA PRO A 41 -5.91 -6.16 -12.50
C PRO A 41 -4.96 -6.49 -11.33
N SER A 42 -3.82 -7.10 -11.63
CA SER A 42 -2.79 -7.43 -10.64
C SER A 42 -2.10 -6.18 -10.07
N ALA A 43 -1.90 -5.14 -10.88
CA ALA A 43 -1.38 -3.86 -10.40
C ALA A 43 -2.39 -3.15 -9.48
N VAL A 44 -3.68 -3.17 -9.83
CA VAL A 44 -4.75 -2.63 -8.98
C VAL A 44 -4.80 -3.36 -7.64
N GLN A 45 -4.73 -4.70 -7.64
CA GLN A 45 -4.73 -5.49 -6.40
C GLN A 45 -3.53 -5.16 -5.51
N ARG A 46 -2.33 -4.99 -6.08
CA ARG A 46 -1.14 -4.54 -5.34
C ARG A 46 -1.31 -3.13 -4.77
N ALA A 47 -1.89 -2.22 -5.55
CA ALA A 47 -2.16 -0.86 -5.11
C ALA A 47 -3.18 -0.82 -3.96
N ILE A 48 -4.27 -1.59 -4.03
CA ILE A 48 -5.22 -1.74 -2.92
C ILE A 48 -4.51 -2.25 -1.66
N SER A 49 -3.72 -3.33 -1.78
CA SER A 49 -2.95 -3.86 -0.65
C SER A 49 -1.94 -2.85 -0.10
N SER A 50 -1.41 -1.95 -0.92
CA SER A 50 -0.51 -0.88 -0.48
C SER A 50 -1.25 0.22 0.27
N LEU A 51 -2.45 0.60 -0.18
CA LEU A 51 -3.26 1.66 0.43
C LEU A 51 -3.92 1.21 1.74
N MET A 52 -4.25 -0.08 1.86
CA MET A 52 -4.85 -0.65 3.07
C MET A 52 -3.82 -1.00 4.16
N LYS A 53 -2.52 -0.94 3.86
CA LYS A 53 -1.48 -1.13 4.88
C LYS A 53 -1.43 0.12 5.76
N PRO A 54 -1.51 -0.02 7.10
CA PRO A 54 -1.38 1.14 7.97
C PRO A 54 -0.02 1.79 7.75
N ALA A 55 0.00 3.12 7.64
CA ALA A 55 1.24 3.90 7.61
C ALA A 55 2.04 3.57 8.88
N GLY A 56 3.16 2.87 8.73
CA GLY A 56 3.95 2.34 9.85
C GLY A 56 4.00 0.80 9.93
N SER A 57 3.21 0.07 9.13
CA SER A 57 3.48 -1.37 8.93
C SER A 57 4.61 -1.56 7.93
N ASP A 58 5.82 -1.25 8.38
CA ASP A 58 7.04 -1.95 7.95
C ASP A 58 7.05 -3.40 8.44
N TYR A 59 5.87 -3.97 8.76
CA TYR A 59 5.59 -5.39 8.81
C TYR A 59 5.68 -5.96 7.39
N ARG A 60 6.93 -5.95 6.92
CA ARG A 60 7.46 -6.79 5.88
C ARG A 60 7.13 -8.20 6.29
N ASP A 61 6.58 -8.95 5.35
CA ASP A 61 6.27 -10.37 5.49
C ASP A 61 7.31 -11.07 6.39
N PRO A 62 6.95 -11.68 7.52
CA PRO A 62 7.90 -12.40 8.36
C PRO A 62 8.58 -13.57 7.63
N ARG A 63 8.05 -13.96 6.45
CA ARG A 63 8.68 -14.93 5.54
C ARG A 63 9.65 -14.31 4.54
N ALA A 64 9.70 -12.98 4.41
CA ALA A 64 10.73 -12.30 3.67
C ALA A 64 12.01 -12.26 4.53
N ILE A 65 12.72 -13.39 4.57
CA ILE A 65 14.08 -13.50 5.10
C ILE A 65 14.96 -12.52 4.29
N ARG A 66 15.01 -11.27 4.73
CA ARG A 66 15.97 -10.28 4.26
C ARG A 66 16.93 -9.99 5.39
N ARG A 67 18.18 -9.68 5.04
CA ARG A 67 19.18 -9.23 6.00
C ARG A 67 18.59 -8.10 6.86
N PRO A 68 18.84 -8.09 8.17
CA PRO A 68 18.48 -6.97 9.02
C PRO A 68 19.05 -5.67 8.41
N ARG A 69 18.29 -4.57 8.53
CA ARG A 69 18.80 -3.26 8.12
C ARG A 69 20.03 -2.93 8.98
N SER A 70 21.03 -2.29 8.39
CA SER A 70 22.09 -1.67 9.18
C SER A 70 21.46 -0.56 10.04
N LEU A 71 21.95 -0.42 11.27
CA LEU A 71 21.61 0.71 12.13
C LEU A 71 22.04 2.01 11.46
N SER A 72 21.28 3.09 11.66
CA SER A 72 21.79 4.44 11.35
C SER A 72 22.84 4.84 12.38
N ASN A 73 23.68 5.84 12.06
CA ASN A 73 24.69 6.35 13.00
C ASN A 73 24.05 6.80 14.32
N ASP A 74 22.86 7.42 14.27
CA ASP A 74 22.13 7.86 15.46
C ASP A 74 21.65 6.68 16.32
N GLU A 75 21.21 5.58 15.69
CA GLU A 75 20.79 4.36 16.40
C GLU A 75 22.00 3.65 17.03
N ASP A 76 23.16 3.69 16.37
CA ASP A 76 24.43 3.12 16.87
C ASP A 76 24.98 3.94 18.04
N GLU A 77 24.97 5.27 17.95
CA GLU A 77 25.41 6.18 19.02
C GLU A 77 24.53 6.05 20.27
N ALA A 78 23.20 5.93 20.09
CA ALA A 78 22.28 5.69 21.20
C ALA A 78 22.54 4.36 21.91
N LEU A 79 22.91 3.31 21.18
CA LEU A 79 23.29 2.02 21.76
C LEU A 79 24.60 2.11 22.54
N VAL A 80 25.60 2.81 21.99
CA VAL A 80 26.88 3.03 22.69
C VAL A 80 26.66 3.82 23.98
N ALA A 81 25.85 4.88 23.94
CA ALA A 81 25.52 5.71 25.10
C ALA A 81 24.68 4.99 26.16
N TYR A 82 23.95 3.93 25.79
CA TYR A 82 23.19 3.11 26.72
C TYR A 82 24.07 2.05 27.42
N VAL A 83 25.12 1.58 26.74
CA VAL A 83 26.02 0.53 27.24
C VAL A 83 27.19 1.10 28.06
N MET A 84 27.60 2.35 27.80
CA MET A 84 28.61 3.11 28.56
C MET A 84 27.98 3.92 29.69
#